data_AF-A0A7S0A0J9-F1
#
_entry.id   AF-A0A7S0A0J9-F1
#
_cell.length_a   1.000
_cell.length_b   1.000
_cell.length_c   1.000
_cell.angle_alpha   90.00
_cell.angle_beta   90.00
_cell.angle_gamma   90.00
#
_symmetry.space_group_name_H-M   'P 1'
#
loop_
_entity.id
_entity.type
_entity.pdbx_description
1 polymer ?
#
loop_
_entity_poly.entity_id
_entity_poly.type
_entity_poly.pdbx_seq_one_letter_code
_entity_poly.pdbx_strand_id
1 'polypeptide(L)'
;VIEDPWETMAKVKPFLEDTHKCDLVLPLCHLYEPQDERTAREFDFPVVLSGHDHHRVDRVVNGTRILKPGSDAHFAVVLDITWDTAECTKPHIQAETVRVADWPADSQLQELVTNAYSVLERLRQTQLTVVSQEFRPLSSEGARSRRTTCATFLCSAIRDSLNLHCLQMSPHCDCVLINGGQFRGARHYADNEHITLEALRSEMDAEVEIVVAQLPGYLLKGGLRETWCAPGGGWMQYDDAVEVDADGFVIRIDRQEIDPGRIYRVGTTSRFGVRMIPSVEAYFGEEESRKPHMDTGIPVHALLMAIFAEQAWVKVWRRLDEDQDGKVDPRSLQRLDTDKSGGLDRTELLQGIQDYAGFSTFRDEYALVDVIMHVAGDDNGDGHLSLEEMNNRRAARVRELYTMRKSLRASRDKAAELLNAGGTSGG
;
A
#
# COMPACT_ATOMS: atom_id res chain seq x y z
N VAL A 1 0.56 -23.51 17.53
CA VAL A 1 0.72 -24.45 16.39
C VAL A 1 -0.64 -24.58 15.74
N ILE A 2 -0.73 -24.37 14.43
CA ILE A 2 -1.96 -24.64 13.66
C ILE A 2 -1.83 -26.08 13.16
N GLU A 3 -2.81 -26.93 13.48
CA GLU A 3 -2.85 -28.33 13.03
C GLU A 3 -3.23 -28.42 11.54
N ASP A 4 -2.95 -29.54 10.90
CA ASP A 4 -3.43 -29.79 9.53
C ASP A 4 -4.97 -29.87 9.53
N PRO A 5 -5.66 -29.04 8.75
CA PRO A 5 -7.12 -28.94 8.83
C PRO A 5 -7.83 -30.24 8.43
N TRP A 6 -7.24 -31.04 7.53
CA TRP A 6 -7.84 -32.28 7.07
C TRP A 6 -7.60 -33.43 8.06
N GLU A 7 -6.43 -33.51 8.68
CA GLU A 7 -6.20 -34.44 9.79
C GLU A 7 -7.15 -34.16 10.97
N THR A 8 -7.40 -32.89 11.27
CA THR A 8 -8.34 -32.51 12.33
C THR A 8 -9.78 -32.80 11.91
N MET A 9 -10.19 -32.49 10.67
CA MET A 9 -11.54 -32.83 10.17
C MET A 9 -11.80 -34.35 10.18
N ALA A 10 -10.81 -35.17 9.81
CA ALA A 10 -10.92 -36.64 9.84
C ALA A 10 -11.15 -37.21 11.24
N LYS A 11 -10.76 -36.49 12.29
CA LYS A 11 -11.02 -36.86 13.68
C LYS A 11 -12.35 -36.29 14.17
N VAL A 12 -12.61 -35.02 13.88
CA VAL A 12 -13.74 -34.27 14.46
C VAL A 12 -15.07 -34.62 13.80
N LYS A 13 -15.14 -34.81 12.48
CA LYS A 13 -16.39 -35.12 11.78
C LYS A 13 -17.01 -36.44 12.30
N PRO A 14 -16.29 -37.58 12.34
CA PRO A 14 -16.84 -38.82 12.90
C PRO A 14 -17.14 -38.68 14.39
N PHE A 15 -16.34 -37.94 15.15
CA PHE A 15 -16.63 -37.71 16.57
C PHE A 15 -17.98 -37.01 16.77
N LEU A 16 -18.29 -35.98 15.98
CA LEU A 16 -19.57 -35.28 16.04
C LEU A 16 -20.74 -36.16 15.56
N GLU A 17 -20.57 -36.87 14.44
CA GLU A 17 -21.62 -37.72 13.85
C GLU A 17 -21.87 -38.98 14.71
N ASP A 18 -20.82 -39.70 15.10
CA ASP A 18 -20.93 -41.00 15.75
C ASP A 18 -21.11 -40.89 17.27
N THR A 19 -20.45 -39.93 17.92
CA THR A 19 -20.48 -39.80 19.39
C THR A 19 -21.57 -38.83 19.83
N HIS A 20 -21.63 -37.65 19.21
CA HIS A 20 -22.61 -36.63 19.57
C HIS A 20 -23.93 -36.75 18.81
N LYS A 21 -24.01 -37.65 17.82
CA LYS A 21 -25.23 -37.89 17.03
C LYS A 21 -25.75 -36.60 16.38
N CYS A 22 -24.85 -35.75 15.92
CA CYS A 22 -25.23 -34.55 15.18
C CYS A 22 -25.84 -34.95 13.83
N ASP A 23 -27.05 -34.45 13.55
CA ASP A 23 -27.75 -34.69 12.27
C ASP A 23 -27.10 -33.95 11.09
N LEU A 24 -26.29 -32.93 11.39
CA LEU A 24 -25.57 -32.13 10.41
C LEU A 24 -24.26 -31.60 10.98
N VAL A 25 -23.18 -31.78 10.23
CA VAL A 25 -21.88 -31.16 10.50
C VAL A 25 -21.49 -30.31 9.30
N LEU A 26 -21.21 -29.03 9.53
CA LEU A 26 -20.78 -28.10 8.49
C LEU A 26 -19.39 -27.55 8.82
N PRO A 27 -18.43 -27.60 7.90
CA PRO A 27 -17.16 -26.92 8.07
C PRO A 27 -17.35 -25.41 7.82
N LEU A 28 -16.90 -24.62 8.80
CA LEU A 28 -16.69 -23.18 8.67
C LEU A 28 -15.18 -22.93 8.60
N CYS A 29 -14.69 -22.51 7.45
CA CYS A 29 -13.27 -22.50 7.10
C CYS A 29 -12.76 -21.10 6.74
N HIS A 30 -11.44 -20.95 6.81
CA HIS A 30 -10.72 -19.81 6.26
C HIS A 30 -9.54 -20.34 5.44
N LEU A 31 -9.85 -20.96 4.31
CA LEU A 31 -8.91 -21.67 3.44
C LEU A 31 -8.96 -21.11 2.02
N TYR A 32 -7.89 -21.27 1.24
CA TYR A 32 -7.92 -20.95 -0.18
C TYR A 32 -8.86 -21.88 -0.95
N GLU A 33 -9.40 -21.42 -2.07
CA GLU A 33 -10.36 -22.15 -2.89
C GLU A 33 -9.88 -23.56 -3.30
N PRO A 34 -8.61 -23.81 -3.72
CA PRO A 34 -8.13 -25.17 -3.99
C PRO A 34 -8.15 -26.08 -2.76
N GLN A 35 -8.02 -25.51 -1.56
CA GLN A 35 -8.09 -26.24 -0.30
C GLN A 35 -9.54 -26.57 0.07
N ASP A 36 -10.50 -25.68 -0.22
CA ASP A 36 -11.92 -26.00 -0.08
C ASP A 36 -12.35 -27.09 -1.06
N GLU A 37 -11.83 -27.08 -2.30
CA GLU A 37 -12.05 -28.18 -3.23
C GLU A 37 -11.51 -29.51 -2.68
N ARG A 38 -10.33 -29.49 -2.05
CA ARG A 38 -9.78 -30.68 -1.40
C ARG A 38 -10.72 -31.17 -0.30
N THR A 39 -11.22 -30.27 0.55
CA THR A 39 -12.20 -30.60 1.59
C THR A 39 -13.46 -31.25 1.00
N ALA A 40 -14.03 -30.67 -0.05
CA ALA A 40 -15.20 -31.21 -0.74
C ALA A 40 -14.93 -32.56 -1.43
N ARG A 41 -13.69 -32.87 -1.80
CA ARG A 41 -13.31 -34.16 -2.39
C ARG A 41 -13.09 -35.25 -1.35
N GLU A 42 -12.51 -34.90 -0.21
CA GLU A 42 -12.08 -35.85 0.83
C GLU A 42 -13.18 -36.15 1.85
N PHE A 43 -14.16 -35.26 2.02
CA PHE A 43 -15.18 -35.37 3.06
C PHE A 43 -16.59 -35.21 2.47
N ASP A 44 -17.53 -36.03 2.94
CA ASP A 44 -18.95 -35.92 2.59
C ASP A 44 -19.62 -34.87 3.49
N PHE A 45 -19.58 -33.61 3.04
CA PHE A 45 -20.34 -32.50 3.62
C PHE A 45 -21.39 -32.01 2.62
N PRO A 46 -22.58 -31.57 3.07
CA PRO A 46 -23.56 -30.98 2.16
C PRO A 46 -23.14 -29.58 1.68
N VAL A 47 -22.48 -28.81 2.55
CA VAL A 47 -22.00 -27.45 2.24
C VAL A 47 -20.72 -27.14 3.02
N VAL A 48 -19.82 -26.37 2.41
CA VAL A 48 -18.63 -25.77 3.03
C VAL A 48 -18.82 -24.26 3.04
N LEU A 49 -18.80 -23.67 4.24
CA LEU A 49 -18.80 -22.22 4.43
C LEU A 49 -17.35 -21.77 4.57
N SER A 50 -16.83 -20.97 3.64
CA SER A 50 -15.40 -20.63 3.66
C SER A 50 -15.13 -19.15 3.39
N GLY A 51 -13.88 -18.75 3.60
CA GLY A 51 -13.38 -17.38 3.46
C GLY A 51 -11.98 -17.37 2.83
N HIS A 52 -11.10 -16.50 3.32
CA HIS A 52 -9.72 -16.30 2.85
C HIS A 52 -9.55 -15.69 1.46
N ASP A 53 -10.22 -16.24 0.45
CA ASP A 53 -10.31 -15.62 -0.86
C ASP A 53 -11.31 -14.46 -0.84
N HIS A 54 -10.98 -13.39 -1.58
CA HIS A 54 -11.78 -12.17 -1.58
C HIS A 54 -12.81 -12.13 -2.73
N HIS A 55 -12.80 -13.11 -3.63
CA HIS A 55 -13.85 -13.28 -4.64
C HIS A 55 -14.98 -14.18 -4.13
N ARG A 56 -16.14 -14.03 -4.75
CA ARG A 56 -17.29 -14.88 -4.47
C ARG A 56 -17.08 -16.27 -5.06
N VAL A 57 -17.50 -17.29 -4.32
CA VAL A 57 -17.52 -18.67 -4.78
C VAL A 57 -18.89 -19.25 -4.47
N ASP A 58 -19.54 -19.81 -5.48
CA ASP A 58 -20.74 -20.62 -5.33
C ASP A 58 -20.70 -21.71 -6.39
N ARG A 59 -20.25 -22.91 -5.99
CA ARG A 59 -20.13 -24.06 -6.90
C ARG A 59 -20.19 -25.37 -6.15
N VAL A 60 -20.49 -26.44 -6.87
CA VAL A 60 -20.58 -27.79 -6.32
C VAL A 60 -19.37 -28.63 -6.77
N VAL A 61 -18.71 -29.28 -5.81
CA VAL A 61 -17.60 -30.22 -6.03
C VAL A 61 -17.92 -31.50 -5.27
N ASN A 62 -17.96 -32.64 -5.97
CA ASN A 62 -18.30 -33.96 -5.39
C ASN A 62 -19.59 -34.00 -4.54
N GLY A 63 -20.59 -33.20 -4.91
CA GLY A 63 -21.88 -33.13 -4.19
C GLY A 63 -21.88 -32.14 -3.02
N THR A 64 -20.74 -31.61 -2.61
CA THR A 64 -20.61 -30.55 -1.62
C THR A 64 -20.68 -29.17 -2.29
N ARG A 65 -21.56 -28.29 -1.81
CA ARG A 65 -21.60 -26.89 -2.26
C ARG A 65 -20.57 -26.05 -1.49
N ILE A 66 -19.70 -25.33 -2.18
CA ILE A 66 -18.70 -24.44 -1.58
C ILE A 66 -19.23 -23.01 -1.70
N LEU A 67 -19.33 -22.29 -0.58
CA LEU A 67 -19.89 -20.95 -0.50
C LEU A 67 -18.87 -19.97 0.11
N LYS A 68 -18.56 -18.90 -0.62
CA LYS A 68 -17.79 -17.74 -0.17
C LYS A 68 -18.50 -16.44 -0.57
N PRO A 69 -18.83 -15.54 0.37
CA PRO A 69 -19.50 -14.28 0.07
C PRO A 69 -18.58 -13.23 -0.59
N GLY A 70 -17.27 -13.49 -0.70
CA GLY A 70 -16.27 -12.48 -1.06
C GLY A 70 -15.79 -11.69 0.15
N SER A 71 -15.37 -10.44 -0.04
CA SER A 71 -14.86 -9.57 1.04
C SER A 71 -15.73 -8.35 1.32
N ASP A 72 -15.42 -7.67 2.43
CA ASP A 72 -15.90 -6.33 2.78
C ASP A 72 -17.43 -6.22 2.94
N ALA A 73 -18.09 -7.36 3.18
CA ALA A 73 -19.53 -7.48 3.35
C ALA A 73 -20.35 -6.87 2.18
N HIS A 74 -19.79 -6.81 0.97
CA HIS A 74 -20.56 -6.39 -0.21
C HIS A 74 -21.70 -7.36 -0.54
N PHE A 75 -21.50 -8.63 -0.21
CA PHE A 75 -22.47 -9.69 -0.39
C PHE A 75 -22.61 -10.50 0.89
N ALA A 76 -23.81 -11.04 1.09
CA ALA A 76 -24.10 -12.06 2.08
C ALA A 76 -24.59 -13.32 1.35
N VAL A 77 -24.29 -14.48 1.92
CA VAL A 77 -24.86 -15.76 1.47
C VAL A 77 -26.01 -16.08 2.42
N VAL A 78 -27.22 -16.19 1.88
CA VAL A 78 -28.38 -16.73 2.59
C VAL A 78 -28.42 -18.21 2.30
N LEU A 79 -28.30 -19.04 3.33
CA LEU A 79 -28.27 -20.50 3.25
C LEU A 79 -29.48 -21.07 3.99
N ASP A 80 -30.37 -21.69 3.25
CA ASP A 80 -31.50 -22.45 3.77
C ASP A 80 -31.15 -23.94 3.78
N ILE A 81 -31.30 -24.54 4.95
CA ILE A 81 -31.08 -25.97 5.19
C ILE A 81 -32.39 -26.55 5.69
N THR A 82 -33.01 -27.41 4.89
CA THR A 82 -34.34 -27.95 5.19
C THR A 82 -34.35 -29.47 5.17
N TRP A 83 -35.16 -30.06 6.06
CA TRP A 83 -35.50 -31.47 6.02
C TRP A 83 -36.97 -31.57 5.66
N ASP A 84 -37.28 -32.30 4.57
CA ASP A 84 -38.67 -32.43 4.10
C ASP A 84 -39.54 -33.15 5.14
N THR A 85 -38.97 -34.12 5.85
CA THR A 85 -39.61 -34.79 6.99
C THR A 85 -38.59 -35.12 8.08
N ALA A 86 -39.07 -35.48 9.27
CA ALA A 86 -38.22 -35.86 10.41
C ALA A 86 -37.42 -37.15 10.17
N GLU A 87 -37.81 -37.97 9.20
CA GLU A 87 -37.15 -39.23 8.84
C GLU A 87 -36.05 -39.04 7.77
N CYS A 88 -35.97 -37.87 7.14
CA CYS A 88 -34.92 -37.57 6.17
C CYS A 88 -33.56 -37.51 6.87
N THR A 89 -32.60 -38.32 6.41
CA THR A 89 -31.22 -38.31 6.95
C THR A 89 -30.29 -37.36 6.20
N LYS A 90 -30.77 -36.70 5.14
CA LYS A 90 -30.00 -35.74 4.34
C LYS A 90 -30.82 -34.46 4.17
N PRO A 91 -30.23 -33.28 4.44
CA PRO A 91 -30.91 -32.02 4.21
C PRO A 91 -30.96 -31.68 2.71
N HIS A 92 -31.97 -30.91 2.34
CA HIS A 92 -31.99 -30.12 1.11
C HIS A 92 -31.28 -28.79 1.36
N ILE A 93 -30.42 -28.38 0.42
CA ILE A 93 -29.58 -27.18 0.55
C ILE A 93 -29.95 -26.19 -0.54
N GLN A 94 -30.42 -25.01 -0.13
CA GLN A 94 -30.61 -23.86 -0.99
C GLN A 94 -29.75 -22.71 -0.51
N ALA A 95 -29.13 -22.00 -1.45
CA ALA A 95 -28.34 -20.82 -1.11
C ALA A 95 -28.43 -19.81 -2.23
N GLU A 96 -28.50 -18.55 -1.82
CA GLU A 96 -28.43 -17.39 -2.70
C GLU A 96 -27.41 -16.39 -2.18
N THR A 97 -26.70 -15.74 -3.11
CA THR A 97 -25.81 -14.64 -2.77
C THR A 97 -26.50 -13.33 -3.11
N VAL A 98 -26.63 -12.49 -2.10
CA VAL A 98 -27.42 -11.25 -2.14
C VAL A 98 -26.51 -10.07 -1.83
N ARG A 99 -26.79 -8.92 -2.43
CA ARG A 99 -26.02 -7.69 -2.19
C ARG A 99 -26.51 -7.05 -0.91
N VAL A 100 -25.58 -6.79 0.01
CA VAL A 100 -25.94 -6.17 1.29
C VAL A 100 -26.49 -4.75 1.08
N ALA A 101 -25.97 -4.03 0.09
CA ALA A 101 -26.41 -2.68 -0.26
C ALA A 101 -27.84 -2.59 -0.82
N ASP A 102 -28.48 -3.72 -1.15
CA ASP A 102 -29.88 -3.74 -1.62
C ASP A 102 -30.89 -3.63 -0.45
N TRP A 103 -30.42 -3.64 0.80
CA TRP A 103 -31.23 -3.46 2.00
C TRP A 103 -30.93 -2.16 2.74
N PRO A 104 -31.92 -1.53 3.40
CA PRO A 104 -31.70 -0.33 4.19
C PRO A 104 -30.84 -0.63 5.41
N ALA A 105 -29.93 0.29 5.74
CA ALA A 105 -29.17 0.23 6.99
C ALA A 105 -30.11 0.34 8.20
N ASP A 106 -29.87 -0.47 9.24
CA ASP A 106 -30.57 -0.36 10.52
C ASP A 106 -30.16 0.96 11.21
N SER A 107 -31.13 1.79 11.56
CA SER A 107 -30.87 3.13 12.09
C SER A 107 -30.20 3.13 13.46
N GLN A 108 -30.50 2.15 14.31
CA GLN A 108 -29.89 2.03 15.65
C GLN A 108 -28.43 1.58 15.54
N LEU A 109 -28.16 0.59 14.69
CA LEU A 109 -26.79 0.16 14.39
C LEU A 109 -25.99 1.28 13.70
N GLN A 110 -26.61 2.05 12.80
CA GLN A 110 -25.94 3.17 12.14
C GLN A 110 -25.53 4.27 13.15
N GLU A 111 -26.38 4.54 14.15
CA GLU A 111 -26.04 5.48 15.23
C GLU A 111 -24.88 4.95 16.09
N LEU A 112 -24.92 3.66 16.46
CA LEU A 112 -23.82 3.01 17.20
C LEU A 112 -22.50 3.04 16.43
N VAL A 113 -22.53 2.74 15.13
CA VAL A 113 -21.37 2.84 14.24
C VAL A 113 -20.86 4.28 14.21
N THR A 114 -21.72 5.26 13.98
CA THR A 114 -21.33 6.69 13.94
C THR A 114 -20.64 7.11 15.25
N ASN A 115 -21.19 6.71 16.40
CA ASN A 115 -20.61 7.00 17.70
C ASN A 115 -19.27 6.28 17.90
N ALA A 116 -19.17 5.00 17.53
CA ALA A 116 -17.93 4.23 17.64
C ALA A 116 -16.80 4.82 16.79
N TYR A 117 -17.12 5.31 15.58
CA TYR A 117 -16.14 5.91 14.68
C TYR A 117 -15.81 7.37 15.00
N SER A 118 -16.55 8.04 15.90
CA SER A 118 -16.30 9.44 16.26
C SER A 118 -14.90 9.68 16.84
N VAL A 119 -14.29 8.67 17.47
CA VAL A 119 -12.92 8.74 17.98
C VAL A 119 -11.87 8.89 16.87
N LEU A 120 -12.22 8.55 15.63
CA LEU A 120 -11.36 8.71 14.46
C LEU A 120 -11.49 10.08 13.80
N GLU A 121 -12.43 10.94 14.21
CA GLU A 121 -12.66 12.25 13.59
C GLU A 121 -11.37 13.08 13.51
N ARG A 122 -10.53 13.01 14.54
CA ARG A 122 -9.22 13.66 14.53
C ARG A 122 -8.33 13.22 13.35
N LEU A 123 -8.34 11.93 13.03
CA LEU A 123 -7.58 11.37 11.91
C LEU A 123 -8.25 11.68 10.56
N ARG A 124 -9.59 11.69 10.52
CA ARG A 124 -10.38 12.04 9.34
C ARG A 124 -10.20 13.50 8.92
N GLN A 125 -10.11 14.39 9.88
CA GLN A 125 -10.04 15.83 9.66
C GLN A 125 -8.60 16.34 9.54
N THR A 126 -7.62 15.45 9.58
CA THR A 126 -6.20 15.77 9.39
C THR A 126 -5.79 15.44 7.97
N GLN A 127 -5.80 16.45 7.09
CA GLN A 127 -5.31 16.37 5.72
C GLN A 127 -3.79 16.21 5.69
N LEU A 128 -3.31 15.26 4.88
CA LEU A 128 -1.90 15.03 4.64
C LEU A 128 -1.41 15.62 3.32
N THR A 129 -2.21 15.50 2.25
CA THR A 129 -1.83 16.03 0.95
C THR A 129 -3.02 16.23 0.01
N VAL A 130 -2.81 17.03 -1.03
CA VAL A 130 -3.74 17.19 -2.15
C VAL A 130 -3.29 16.28 -3.28
N VAL A 131 -4.22 15.48 -3.80
CA VAL A 131 -3.96 14.58 -4.93
C VAL A 131 -4.05 15.34 -6.25
N SER A 132 -2.99 15.22 -7.07
CA SER A 132 -2.91 15.81 -8.41
C SER A 132 -4.00 15.26 -9.34
N GLN A 133 -4.45 16.07 -10.30
CA GLN A 133 -5.50 15.71 -11.26
C GLN A 133 -5.10 14.52 -12.14
N GLU A 134 -3.81 14.27 -12.35
CA GLU A 134 -3.33 13.13 -13.15
C GLU A 134 -3.62 11.78 -12.50
N PHE A 135 -3.82 11.74 -11.17
CA PHE A 135 -4.21 10.53 -10.43
C PHE A 135 -5.72 10.45 -10.20
N ARG A 136 -6.51 11.35 -10.78
CA ARG A 136 -7.98 11.33 -10.70
C ARG A 136 -8.59 10.55 -11.87
N PRO A 137 -9.70 9.81 -11.66
CA PRO A 137 -10.40 9.60 -10.38
C PRO A 137 -9.54 8.77 -9.41
N LEU A 138 -9.52 9.11 -8.12
CA LEU A 138 -8.70 8.42 -7.13
C LEU A 138 -9.48 7.23 -6.56
N SER A 139 -8.96 6.02 -6.75
CA SER A 139 -9.60 4.80 -6.27
C SER A 139 -8.58 3.72 -5.96
N SER A 140 -8.81 2.97 -4.88
CA SER A 140 -8.10 1.74 -4.54
C SER A 140 -8.92 0.48 -4.82
N GLU A 141 -10.14 0.61 -5.36
CA GLU A 141 -11.01 -0.52 -5.65
C GLU A 141 -10.44 -1.46 -6.72
N GLY A 142 -10.34 -2.73 -6.36
CA GLY A 142 -9.82 -3.78 -7.24
C GLY A 142 -8.29 -3.80 -7.30
N ALA A 143 -7.56 -3.28 -6.30
CA ALA A 143 -6.09 -3.33 -6.26
C ALA A 143 -5.50 -4.75 -6.38
N ARG A 144 -6.31 -5.80 -6.16
CA ARG A 144 -5.91 -7.20 -6.31
C ARG A 144 -6.22 -7.80 -7.69
N SER A 145 -6.78 -7.03 -8.62
CA SER A 145 -7.22 -7.55 -9.93
C SER A 145 -6.93 -6.61 -11.10
N ARG A 146 -6.65 -5.33 -10.81
CA ARG A 146 -6.34 -4.32 -11.81
C ARG A 146 -5.45 -3.24 -11.22
N ARG A 147 -4.82 -2.46 -12.10
CA ARG A 147 -4.11 -1.24 -11.69
C ARG A 147 -5.12 -0.25 -11.16
N THR A 148 -4.80 0.39 -10.04
CA THR A 148 -5.63 1.44 -9.47
C THR A 148 -4.87 2.76 -9.41
N THR A 149 -5.60 3.86 -9.49
CA THR A 149 -5.03 5.21 -9.46
C THR A 149 -4.51 5.57 -8.08
N CYS A 150 -5.16 5.12 -7.01
CA CYS A 150 -4.68 5.32 -5.65
C CYS A 150 -3.39 4.55 -5.38
N ALA A 151 -3.31 3.28 -5.82
CA ALA A 151 -2.06 2.53 -5.68
C ALA A 151 -0.94 3.15 -6.52
N THR A 152 -1.24 3.62 -7.74
CA THR A 152 -0.26 4.35 -8.56
C THR A 152 0.24 5.60 -7.83
N PHE A 153 -0.68 6.43 -7.31
CA PHE A 153 -0.33 7.64 -6.55
C PHE A 153 0.55 7.35 -5.34
N LEU A 154 0.18 6.35 -4.52
CA LEU A 154 0.94 5.98 -3.33
C LEU A 154 2.31 5.38 -3.69
N CYS A 155 2.40 4.55 -4.73
CA CYS A 155 3.68 4.05 -5.25
C CYS A 155 4.57 5.19 -5.74
N SER A 156 4.01 6.16 -6.47
CA SER A 156 4.73 7.36 -6.91
C SER A 156 5.23 8.20 -5.72
N ALA A 157 4.38 8.39 -4.70
CA ALA A 157 4.77 9.09 -3.49
C ALA A 157 5.87 8.34 -2.70
N ILE A 158 5.82 7.01 -2.64
CA ILE A 158 6.88 6.18 -2.05
C ILE A 158 8.18 6.31 -2.85
N ARG A 159 8.13 6.25 -4.18
CA ARG A 159 9.29 6.42 -5.05
C ARG A 159 9.94 7.78 -4.80
N ASP A 160 9.12 8.82 -4.84
CA ASP A 160 9.58 10.19 -4.66
C ASP A 160 10.16 10.38 -3.25
N SER A 161 9.56 9.76 -2.23
CA SER A 161 10.07 9.73 -0.86
C SER A 161 11.40 9.02 -0.72
N LEU A 162 11.57 7.84 -1.32
CA LEU A 162 12.85 7.12 -1.36
C LEU A 162 13.94 7.93 -2.08
N ASN A 163 13.53 8.80 -2.99
CA ASN A 163 14.40 9.73 -3.69
C ASN A 163 14.51 11.11 -3.00
N LEU A 164 13.86 11.31 -1.84
CA LEU A 164 14.10 12.47 -0.98
C LEU A 164 15.40 12.30 -0.23
N HIS A 165 16.25 13.31 -0.32
CA HIS A 165 17.49 13.37 0.45
C HIS A 165 17.32 13.60 1.96
N CYS A 166 16.11 13.90 2.46
CA CYS A 166 15.91 14.13 3.89
C CYS A 166 16.03 12.85 4.71
N LEU A 167 15.84 11.69 4.08
CA LEU A 167 16.10 10.39 4.65
C LEU A 167 17.57 10.05 4.39
N GLN A 168 18.44 10.36 5.36
CA GLN A 168 19.85 9.95 5.30
C GLN A 168 19.92 8.45 5.02
N MET A 169 20.75 8.04 4.06
CA MET A 169 20.90 6.64 3.59
C MET A 169 19.72 6.08 2.77
N SER A 170 18.71 6.87 2.37
CA SER A 170 17.62 6.34 1.54
C SER A 170 18.13 5.81 0.21
N PRO A 171 17.91 4.51 -0.09
CA PRO A 171 18.33 3.93 -1.35
C PRO A 171 17.46 4.50 -2.47
N HIS A 172 18.04 5.39 -3.27
CA HIS A 172 17.35 5.91 -4.46
C HIS A 172 16.84 4.74 -5.31
N CYS A 173 15.59 4.81 -5.76
CA CYS A 173 14.95 3.82 -6.59
C CYS A 173 14.60 4.39 -7.98
N ASP A 174 14.56 3.53 -8.98
CA ASP A 174 14.18 3.86 -10.36
C ASP A 174 12.66 3.68 -10.57
N CYS A 175 12.04 2.76 -9.82
CA CYS A 175 10.59 2.60 -9.74
C CYS A 175 10.18 1.87 -8.44
N VAL A 176 8.88 1.79 -8.18
CA VAL A 176 8.24 1.10 -7.07
C VAL A 176 7.23 0.10 -7.59
N LEU A 177 7.33 -1.14 -7.12
CA LEU A 177 6.41 -2.24 -7.38
C LEU A 177 5.91 -2.81 -6.06
N ILE A 178 4.61 -2.78 -5.81
CA ILE A 178 4.01 -3.26 -4.56
C ILE A 178 2.82 -4.17 -4.87
N ASN A 179 2.72 -5.30 -4.18
CA ASN A 179 1.64 -6.24 -4.39
C ASN A 179 0.29 -5.65 -3.93
N GLY A 180 -0.77 -5.93 -4.68
CA GLY A 180 -2.13 -5.42 -4.48
C GLY A 180 -2.71 -5.71 -3.09
N GLY A 181 -2.24 -6.76 -2.43
CA GLY A 181 -2.61 -7.10 -1.05
C GLY A 181 -2.21 -6.05 0.00
N GLN A 182 -1.29 -5.14 -0.32
CA GLN A 182 -0.88 -4.05 0.58
C GLN A 182 -1.78 -2.81 0.48
N PHE A 183 -2.63 -2.73 -0.54
CA PHE A 183 -3.61 -1.68 -0.71
C PHE A 183 -4.97 -2.20 -0.26
N ARG A 184 -5.45 -1.68 0.88
CA ARG A 184 -6.56 -2.24 1.65
C ARG A 184 -7.78 -1.34 1.72
N GLY A 185 -7.71 -0.10 1.22
CA GLY A 185 -8.80 0.85 1.41
C GLY A 185 -10.08 0.52 0.64
N ALA A 186 -9.96 -0.17 -0.51
CA ALA A 186 -11.07 -0.58 -1.36
C ALA A 186 -12.12 0.54 -1.57
N ARG A 187 -11.63 1.75 -1.86
CA ARG A 187 -12.42 2.98 -1.78
C ARG A 187 -12.41 3.76 -3.09
N HIS A 188 -13.55 4.36 -3.41
CA HIS A 188 -13.66 5.50 -4.32
C HIS A 188 -13.62 6.82 -3.55
N TYR A 189 -12.66 7.68 -3.86
CA TYR A 189 -12.53 9.01 -3.28
C TYR A 189 -13.26 10.03 -4.15
N ALA A 190 -13.92 11.01 -3.53
CA ALA A 190 -14.56 12.08 -4.30
C ALA A 190 -13.50 12.95 -5.02
N ASP A 191 -13.87 13.60 -6.13
CA ASP A 191 -12.94 14.33 -7.01
C ASP A 191 -12.08 15.38 -6.28
N ASN A 192 -12.66 16.03 -5.27
CA ASN A 192 -12.00 17.06 -4.47
C ASN A 192 -11.50 16.55 -3.11
N GLU A 193 -11.69 15.26 -2.81
CA GLU A 193 -11.33 14.70 -1.51
C GLU A 193 -9.81 14.55 -1.36
N HIS A 194 -9.27 14.97 -0.23
CA HIS A 194 -7.84 14.90 0.08
C HIS A 194 -7.47 13.57 0.75
N ILE A 195 -6.18 13.22 0.73
CA ILE A 195 -5.69 12.12 1.58
C ILE A 195 -5.57 12.63 3.00
N THR A 196 -6.27 11.97 3.91
CA THR A 196 -6.26 12.24 5.35
C THR A 196 -5.42 11.19 6.08
N LEU A 197 -5.14 11.42 7.37
CA LEU A 197 -4.40 10.46 8.19
C LEU A 197 -5.17 9.15 8.38
N GLU A 198 -6.50 9.21 8.49
CA GLU A 198 -7.35 8.01 8.46
C GLU A 198 -7.22 7.29 7.11
N ALA A 199 -7.36 8.02 6.00
CA ALA A 199 -7.30 7.42 4.67
C ALA A 199 -5.96 6.71 4.42
N LEU A 200 -4.84 7.32 4.81
CA LEU A 200 -3.52 6.69 4.69
C LEU A 200 -3.43 5.38 5.48
N ARG A 201 -3.91 5.37 6.73
CA ARG A 201 -3.88 4.19 7.60
C ARG A 201 -4.83 3.08 7.14
N SER A 202 -5.92 3.44 6.48
CA SER A 202 -6.85 2.48 5.88
C SER A 202 -6.32 1.92 4.55
N GLU A 203 -5.61 2.71 3.77
CA GLU A 203 -5.06 2.27 2.47
C GLU A 203 -3.87 1.34 2.62
N MET A 204 -2.93 1.63 3.52
CA MET A 204 -1.75 0.80 3.73
C MET A 204 -1.54 0.52 5.21
N ASP A 205 -1.16 -0.72 5.53
CA ASP A 205 -0.81 -1.12 6.88
C ASP A 205 0.52 -0.47 7.32
N ALA A 206 0.55 0.03 8.55
CA ALA A 206 1.72 0.70 9.12
C ALA A 206 2.92 -0.24 9.28
N GLU A 207 2.68 -1.56 9.37
CA GLU A 207 3.72 -2.58 9.46
C GLU A 207 4.38 -2.91 8.12
N VAL A 208 3.86 -2.37 7.00
CA VAL A 208 4.48 -2.57 5.70
C VAL A 208 5.79 -1.81 5.63
N GLU A 209 6.87 -2.55 5.44
CA GLU A 209 8.20 -1.99 5.21
C GLU A 209 8.54 -2.02 3.72
N ILE A 210 9.13 -0.93 3.26
CA ILE A 210 9.65 -0.77 1.91
C ILE A 210 11.16 -0.98 1.93
N VAL A 211 11.64 -1.88 1.08
CA VAL A 211 13.04 -2.16 0.79
C VAL A 211 13.33 -1.80 -0.67
N VAL A 212 14.61 -1.67 -1.03
CA VAL A 212 15.02 -1.46 -2.43
C VAL A 212 15.78 -2.67 -2.94
N ALA A 213 15.15 -3.40 -3.87
CA ALA A 213 15.72 -4.56 -4.53
C ALA A 213 16.50 -4.17 -5.79
N GLN A 214 17.57 -4.89 -6.07
CA GLN A 214 18.34 -4.75 -7.31
C GLN A 214 17.94 -5.85 -8.29
N LEU A 215 17.23 -5.47 -9.36
CA LEU A 215 16.66 -6.40 -10.33
C LEU A 215 17.16 -6.09 -11.73
N PRO A 216 17.61 -7.09 -12.51
CA PRO A 216 17.89 -6.89 -13.93
C PRO A 216 16.61 -6.58 -14.71
N GLY A 217 16.74 -5.75 -15.74
CA GLY A 217 15.62 -5.29 -16.56
C GLY A 217 14.85 -6.42 -17.24
N TYR A 218 15.48 -7.55 -17.55
CA TYR A 218 14.78 -8.70 -18.14
C TYR A 218 13.72 -9.28 -17.20
N LEU A 219 13.94 -9.27 -15.88
CA LEU A 219 12.95 -9.70 -14.90
C LEU A 219 11.80 -8.71 -14.83
N LEU A 220 12.11 -7.42 -14.82
CA LEU A 220 11.10 -6.36 -14.77
C LEU A 220 10.22 -6.36 -16.02
N LYS A 221 10.79 -6.66 -17.20
CA LYS A 221 10.07 -6.71 -18.46
C LYS A 221 8.87 -7.64 -18.42
N GLY A 222 9.02 -8.83 -17.83
CA GLY A 222 7.96 -9.86 -17.77
C GLY A 222 7.30 -10.03 -16.39
N GLY A 223 7.94 -9.58 -15.32
CA GLY A 223 7.54 -9.92 -13.94
C GLY A 223 6.15 -9.42 -13.53
N LEU A 224 5.72 -8.26 -14.03
CA LEU A 224 4.35 -7.78 -13.78
C LEU A 224 3.30 -8.74 -14.34
N ARG A 225 3.49 -9.17 -15.59
CA ARG A 225 2.58 -10.06 -16.30
C ARG A 225 2.41 -11.40 -15.58
N GLU A 226 3.46 -11.94 -14.98
CA GLU A 226 3.39 -13.17 -14.17
C GLU A 226 2.39 -13.07 -13.02
N THR A 227 2.19 -11.87 -12.47
CA THR A 227 1.25 -11.63 -11.36
C THR A 227 -0.18 -11.35 -11.80
N TRP A 228 -0.37 -11.02 -13.08
CA TRP A 228 -1.67 -10.59 -13.62
C TRP A 228 -2.47 -11.75 -14.23
N CYS A 229 -1.95 -12.98 -14.16
CA CYS A 229 -2.64 -14.17 -14.65
C CYS A 229 -3.95 -14.46 -13.90
N ALA A 230 -4.04 -14.08 -12.62
CA ALA A 230 -5.24 -14.25 -11.81
C ALA A 230 -5.38 -13.11 -10.78
N PRO A 231 -6.61 -12.70 -10.42
CA PRO A 231 -6.84 -11.84 -9.27
C PRO A 231 -6.27 -12.45 -7.98
N GLY A 232 -5.65 -11.62 -7.14
CA GLY A 232 -5.12 -12.05 -5.86
C GLY A 232 -4.26 -10.98 -5.19
N GLY A 233 -3.87 -11.23 -3.94
CA GLY A 233 -2.98 -10.33 -3.20
C GLY A 233 -1.62 -10.09 -3.85
N GLY A 234 -1.23 -10.95 -4.81
CA GLY A 234 0.01 -10.87 -5.59
C GLY A 234 -0.04 -9.96 -6.80
N TRP A 235 -1.23 -9.51 -7.23
CA TRP A 235 -1.39 -8.66 -8.40
C TRP A 235 -0.59 -7.35 -8.24
N MET A 236 0.47 -7.13 -9.03
CA MET A 236 1.42 -6.04 -8.77
C MET A 236 0.92 -4.67 -9.23
N GLN A 237 0.92 -3.72 -8.30
CA GLN A 237 0.76 -2.29 -8.53
C GLN A 237 2.11 -1.63 -8.77
N TYR A 238 2.12 -0.48 -9.44
CA TYR A 238 3.34 0.21 -9.83
C TYR A 238 3.13 1.72 -9.94
N ASP A 239 4.22 2.48 -9.82
CA ASP A 239 4.21 3.95 -9.93
C ASP A 239 4.05 4.47 -11.37
N ASP A 240 3.96 5.79 -11.51
CA ASP A 240 3.81 6.49 -12.79
C ASP A 240 5.07 6.57 -13.68
N ALA A 241 6.25 6.11 -13.21
CA ALA A 241 7.45 6.01 -14.05
C ALA A 241 7.49 4.73 -14.89
N VAL A 242 6.67 3.72 -14.58
CA VAL A 242 6.59 2.46 -15.31
C VAL A 242 5.50 2.52 -16.38
N GLU A 243 5.89 2.27 -17.63
CA GLU A 243 4.97 2.12 -18.76
C GLU A 243 4.92 0.65 -19.19
N VAL A 244 3.71 0.14 -19.44
CA VAL A 244 3.47 -1.22 -19.94
C VAL A 244 2.77 -1.19 -21.30
N ASP A 245 3.02 -2.20 -22.12
CA ASP A 245 2.27 -2.42 -23.36
C ASP A 245 0.90 -3.11 -23.11
N ALA A 246 0.17 -3.38 -24.20
CA ALA A 246 -1.14 -4.01 -24.14
C ALA A 246 -1.11 -5.46 -23.61
N ASP A 247 0.05 -6.12 -23.67
CA ASP A 247 0.26 -7.49 -23.20
C ASP A 247 0.79 -7.54 -21.76
N GLY A 248 1.00 -6.37 -21.14
CA GLY A 248 1.47 -6.21 -19.77
C GLY A 248 2.98 -6.34 -19.61
N PHE A 249 3.76 -6.23 -20.68
CA PHE A 249 5.21 -6.13 -20.57
C PHE A 249 5.63 -4.70 -20.25
N VAL A 250 6.60 -4.54 -19.36
CA VAL A 250 7.21 -3.22 -19.11
C VAL A 250 8.01 -2.81 -20.34
N ILE A 251 7.70 -1.64 -20.89
CA ILE A 251 8.38 -1.07 -22.07
C ILE A 251 9.27 0.11 -21.71
N ARG A 252 8.93 0.87 -20.66
CA ARG A 252 9.74 1.99 -20.18
C ARG A 252 9.76 2.09 -18.66
N ILE A 253 10.87 2.60 -18.15
CA ILE A 253 11.05 3.05 -16.76
C ILE A 253 11.68 4.44 -16.81
N ASP A 254 11.06 5.41 -16.15
CA ASP A 254 11.49 6.83 -16.15
C ASP A 254 11.67 7.39 -17.57
N ARG A 255 10.67 7.13 -18.43
CA ARG A 255 10.61 7.56 -19.84
C ARG A 255 11.72 7.00 -20.74
N GLN A 256 12.56 6.10 -20.23
CA GLN A 256 13.59 5.40 -20.99
C GLN A 256 13.13 3.98 -21.31
N GLU A 257 13.44 3.49 -22.51
CA GLU A 257 13.17 2.09 -22.86
C GLU A 257 13.85 1.15 -21.86
N ILE A 258 13.15 0.08 -21.50
CA ILE A 258 13.71 -0.90 -20.58
C ILE A 258 14.93 -1.59 -21.22
N ASP A 259 16.06 -1.54 -20.53
CA ASP A 259 17.28 -2.24 -20.92
C ASP A 259 17.32 -3.58 -20.17
N PRO A 260 17.20 -4.74 -20.85
CA PRO A 260 17.21 -6.04 -20.21
C PRO A 260 18.47 -6.33 -19.38
N GLY A 261 19.63 -5.74 -19.75
CA GLY A 261 20.91 -5.95 -19.09
C GLY A 261 21.20 -4.99 -17.94
N ARG A 262 20.45 -3.89 -17.82
CA ARG A 262 20.62 -2.91 -16.75
C ARG A 262 20.05 -3.45 -15.43
N ILE A 263 20.77 -3.23 -14.33
CA ILE A 263 20.24 -3.41 -12.98
C ILE A 263 19.44 -2.16 -12.58
N TYR A 264 18.19 -2.38 -12.20
CA TYR A 264 17.26 -1.38 -11.70
C TYR A 264 17.10 -1.51 -10.19
N ARG A 265 16.94 -0.38 -9.51
CA ARG A 265 16.63 -0.30 -8.09
C ARG A 265 15.14 -0.15 -7.91
N VAL A 266 14.50 -1.12 -7.28
CA VAL A 266 13.05 -1.24 -7.25
C VAL A 266 12.59 -1.17 -5.80
N GLY A 267 11.87 -0.11 -5.45
CA GLY A 267 11.21 0.01 -4.16
C GLY A 267 10.07 -1.00 -4.08
N THR A 268 10.06 -1.83 -3.04
CA THR A 268 9.09 -2.91 -2.90
C THR A 268 8.97 -3.38 -1.46
N THR A 269 8.09 -4.33 -1.15
CA THR A 269 7.97 -4.87 0.21
C THR A 269 9.04 -5.91 0.51
N SER A 270 9.36 -6.11 1.80
CA SER A 270 10.33 -7.13 2.23
C SER A 270 9.99 -8.56 1.78
N ARG A 271 8.73 -8.84 1.43
CA ARG A 271 8.26 -10.13 0.90
C ARG A 271 8.20 -10.17 -0.63
N PHE A 272 8.79 -9.20 -1.33
CA PHE A 272 8.77 -9.15 -2.78
C PHE A 272 9.39 -10.40 -3.42
N GLY A 273 8.76 -10.89 -4.49
CA GLY A 273 9.16 -12.09 -5.20
C GLY A 273 8.74 -13.39 -4.52
N VAL A 274 8.81 -13.49 -3.19
CA VAL A 274 8.53 -14.72 -2.43
C VAL A 274 7.09 -15.20 -2.68
N ARG A 275 6.94 -16.27 -3.46
CA ARG A 275 5.66 -16.88 -3.87
C ARG A 275 4.72 -15.98 -4.69
N MET A 276 5.22 -14.85 -5.20
CA MET A 276 4.41 -13.83 -5.88
C MET A 276 4.83 -13.59 -7.33
N ILE A 277 6.14 -13.63 -7.62
CA ILE A 277 6.68 -13.56 -8.99
C ILE A 277 7.69 -14.70 -9.15
N PRO A 278 7.32 -15.82 -9.81
CA PRO A 278 8.19 -16.98 -9.96
C PRO A 278 9.58 -16.66 -10.50
N SER A 279 9.71 -15.77 -11.49
CA SER A 279 11.02 -15.41 -12.06
C SER A 279 11.92 -14.66 -11.08
N VAL A 280 11.34 -13.78 -10.25
CA VAL A 280 12.08 -13.05 -9.21
C VAL A 280 12.43 -13.97 -8.04
N GLU A 281 11.53 -14.87 -7.65
CA GLU A 281 11.79 -15.88 -6.62
C GLU A 281 12.97 -16.77 -7.02
N ALA A 282 12.99 -17.24 -8.28
CA ALA A 282 14.10 -18.00 -8.82
C ALA A 282 15.41 -17.19 -8.78
N TYR A 283 15.38 -15.93 -9.21
CA TYR A 283 16.55 -15.05 -9.21
C TYR A 283 17.15 -14.83 -7.81
N PHE A 284 16.32 -14.66 -6.79
CA PHE A 284 16.76 -14.54 -5.40
C PHE A 284 17.14 -15.89 -4.78
N GLY A 285 16.58 -17.00 -5.26
CA GLY A 285 16.91 -18.35 -4.80
C GLY A 285 18.29 -18.84 -5.25
N GLU A 286 18.83 -18.28 -6.34
CA GLU A 286 20.19 -18.59 -6.81
C GLU A 286 21.28 -18.07 -5.86
N GLU A 287 21.05 -16.92 -5.22
CA GLU A 287 22.06 -16.27 -4.38
C GLU A 287 21.38 -15.40 -3.31
N GLU A 288 21.51 -15.80 -2.05
CA GLU A 288 20.86 -15.12 -0.90
C GLU A 288 21.28 -13.65 -0.78
N SER A 289 22.51 -13.31 -1.18
CA SER A 289 23.06 -11.95 -1.16
C SER A 289 22.28 -10.96 -2.04
N ARG A 290 21.50 -11.45 -3.02
CA ARG A 290 20.69 -10.63 -3.92
C ARG A 290 19.41 -10.11 -3.27
N LYS A 291 18.96 -10.76 -2.20
CA LYS A 291 17.78 -10.29 -1.46
C LYS A 291 18.13 -9.01 -0.71
N PRO A 292 17.23 -8.02 -0.68
CA PRO A 292 17.37 -6.88 0.20
C PRO A 292 17.57 -7.37 1.64
N HIS A 293 18.50 -6.74 2.36
CA HIS A 293 18.71 -7.08 3.76
C HIS A 293 17.47 -6.70 4.58
N MET A 294 16.99 -7.58 5.45
CA MET A 294 15.75 -7.36 6.22
C MET A 294 15.79 -6.03 7.01
N ASP A 295 16.94 -5.70 7.60
CA ASP A 295 17.11 -4.46 8.37
C ASP A 295 17.18 -3.18 7.53
N THR A 296 17.00 -3.26 6.20
CA THR A 296 16.90 -2.08 5.33
C THR A 296 15.47 -1.62 5.08
N GLY A 297 14.49 -2.30 5.69
CA GLY A 297 13.08 -1.94 5.62
C GLY A 297 12.82 -0.56 6.22
N ILE A 298 12.15 0.31 5.46
CA ILE A 298 11.65 1.60 5.93
C ILE A 298 10.13 1.52 6.03
N PRO A 299 9.53 1.83 7.20
CA PRO A 299 8.07 1.83 7.34
C PRO A 299 7.39 2.71 6.28
N VAL A 300 6.40 2.18 5.58
CA VAL A 300 5.77 2.85 4.43
C VAL A 300 5.10 4.17 4.84
N HIS A 301 4.50 4.21 6.03
CA HIS A 301 3.92 5.45 6.57
C HIS A 301 4.98 6.50 6.84
N ALA A 302 6.20 6.13 7.27
CA ALA A 302 7.27 7.10 7.46
C ALA A 302 7.68 7.73 6.12
N LEU A 303 7.79 6.92 5.06
CA LEU A 303 8.05 7.43 3.70
C LEU A 303 6.95 8.38 3.22
N LEU A 304 5.69 7.96 3.31
CA LEU A 304 4.56 8.74 2.84
C LEU A 304 4.38 10.04 3.64
N MET A 305 4.52 9.97 4.97
CA MET A 305 4.48 11.16 5.82
C MET A 305 5.62 12.13 5.50
N ALA A 306 6.84 11.63 5.24
CA ALA A 306 7.98 12.49 4.91
C ALA A 306 7.78 13.27 3.60
N ILE A 307 7.26 12.63 2.55
CA ILE A 307 7.00 13.33 1.28
C ILE A 307 5.83 14.30 1.38
N PHE A 308 4.78 13.96 2.12
CA PHE A 308 3.66 14.87 2.34
C PHE A 308 4.05 16.06 3.21
N ALA A 309 4.89 15.84 4.22
CA ALA A 309 5.49 16.89 5.03
C ALA A 309 6.38 17.83 4.19
N GLU A 310 7.27 17.29 3.36
CA GLU A 310 8.10 18.08 2.44
C GLU A 310 7.23 18.94 1.50
N GLN A 311 6.16 18.36 0.94
CA GLN A 311 5.24 19.09 0.06
C GLN A 311 4.51 20.23 0.79
N ALA A 312 4.09 20.01 2.03
CA ALA A 312 3.48 21.05 2.87
C ALA A 312 4.51 22.14 3.20
N TRP A 313 5.71 21.74 3.64
CA TRP A 313 6.80 22.65 3.97
C TRP A 313 7.20 23.54 2.80
N VAL A 314 7.34 22.98 1.60
CA VAL A 314 7.69 23.77 0.41
C VAL A 314 6.66 24.87 0.13
N LYS A 315 5.38 24.65 0.43
CA LYS A 315 4.34 25.69 0.28
C LYS A 315 4.48 26.78 1.33
N VAL A 316 4.73 26.41 2.58
CA VAL A 316 5.00 27.36 3.68
C VAL A 316 6.26 28.17 3.38
N TRP A 317 7.36 27.49 3.01
CA TRP A 317 8.62 28.11 2.61
C TRP A 317 8.43 29.15 1.51
N ARG A 318 7.69 28.83 0.44
CA ARG A 318 7.44 29.78 -0.67
C ARG A 318 6.73 31.06 -0.22
N ARG A 319 6.00 31.04 0.91
CA ARG A 319 5.39 32.23 1.49
C ARG A 319 6.33 32.98 2.43
N LEU A 320 7.32 32.31 2.99
CA LEU A 320 8.39 32.90 3.79
C LEU A 320 9.54 33.46 2.93
N ASP A 321 9.73 32.94 1.71
CA ASP A 321 10.76 33.32 0.73
C ASP A 321 10.09 34.00 -0.48
N GLU A 322 9.35 35.09 -0.21
CA GLU A 322 8.56 35.81 -1.24
C GLU A 322 9.42 36.48 -2.31
N ASP A 323 10.62 36.94 -1.94
CA ASP A 323 11.58 37.54 -2.85
C ASP A 323 12.41 36.50 -3.62
N GLN A 324 12.26 35.21 -3.29
CA GLN A 324 12.89 34.06 -3.94
C GLN A 324 14.42 34.12 -3.89
N ASP A 325 14.97 34.73 -2.83
CA ASP A 325 16.41 34.78 -2.60
C ASP A 325 16.97 33.46 -2.03
N GLY A 326 16.07 32.53 -1.67
CA GLY A 326 16.39 31.21 -1.17
C GLY A 326 16.62 31.19 0.34
N LYS A 327 16.24 32.24 1.07
CA LYS A 327 16.37 32.38 2.51
C LYS A 327 15.09 32.92 3.15
N VAL A 328 14.90 32.59 4.41
CA VAL A 328 13.91 33.23 5.28
C VAL A 328 14.60 34.32 6.08
N ASP A 329 14.09 35.53 5.99
CA ASP A 329 14.55 36.68 6.79
C ASP A 329 13.63 36.92 8.01
N PRO A 330 14.10 37.64 9.05
CA PRO A 330 13.32 37.87 10.27
C PRO A 330 11.96 38.54 10.05
N ARG A 331 11.80 39.39 9.03
CA ARG A 331 10.50 40.03 8.73
C ARG A 331 9.53 39.05 8.12
N SER A 332 10.01 38.13 7.30
CA SER A 332 9.18 37.09 6.71
C SER A 332 8.77 36.06 7.76
N LEU A 333 9.66 35.74 8.71
CA LEU A 333 9.38 34.87 9.85
C LEU A 333 8.26 35.41 10.77
N GLN A 334 8.25 36.71 11.06
CA GLN A 334 7.24 37.40 11.90
C GLN A 334 5.79 37.23 11.44
N ARG A 335 5.58 36.72 10.21
CA ARG A 335 4.24 36.43 9.69
C ARG A 335 3.62 35.18 10.31
N LEU A 336 4.47 34.25 10.77
CA LEU A 336 4.07 33.01 11.44
C LEU A 336 4.53 32.95 12.90
N ASP A 337 5.64 33.61 13.25
CA ASP A 337 6.13 33.77 14.63
C ASP A 337 5.27 34.79 15.39
N THR A 338 4.13 34.32 15.89
CA THR A 338 3.11 35.08 16.60
C THR A 338 3.52 35.43 18.02
N ASP A 339 4.30 34.56 18.67
CA ASP A 339 4.76 34.77 20.04
C ASP A 339 6.10 35.55 20.13
N LYS A 340 6.75 35.77 18.99
CA LYS A 340 8.02 36.49 18.82
C LYS A 340 9.19 35.78 19.50
N SER A 341 9.15 34.45 19.52
CA SER A 341 10.21 33.59 20.04
C SER A 341 11.47 33.59 19.16
N GLY A 342 11.36 34.01 17.90
CA GLY A 342 12.47 34.03 16.95
C GLY A 342 12.61 32.75 16.11
N GLY A 343 11.59 31.89 16.13
CA GLY A 343 11.48 30.67 15.34
C GLY A 343 10.01 30.25 15.25
N LEU A 344 9.75 29.04 14.77
CA LEU A 344 8.39 28.50 14.67
C LEU A 344 8.21 27.30 15.59
N ASP A 345 7.19 27.34 16.43
CA ASP A 345 6.75 26.17 17.19
C ASP A 345 5.73 25.31 16.42
N ARG A 346 5.27 24.22 17.04
CA ARG A 346 4.24 23.33 16.45
C ARG A 346 2.93 24.05 16.14
N THR A 347 2.50 24.98 16.99
CA THR A 347 1.22 25.68 16.87
C THR A 347 1.27 26.65 15.70
N GLU A 348 2.36 27.41 15.59
CA GLU A 348 2.61 28.38 14.54
C GLU A 348 2.80 27.70 13.18
N LEU A 349 3.51 26.57 13.16
CA LEU A 349 3.67 25.77 11.96
C LEU A 349 2.34 25.15 11.51
N LEU A 350 1.53 24.64 12.44
CA LEU A 350 0.17 24.16 12.14
C LEU A 350 -0.68 25.25 11.51
N GLN A 351 -0.65 26.46 12.08
CA GLN A 351 -1.35 27.62 11.53
C GLN A 351 -0.82 27.98 10.14
N GLY A 352 0.50 27.99 9.93
CA GLY A 352 1.09 28.24 8.62
C GLY A 352 0.71 27.20 7.57
N ILE A 353 0.56 25.93 7.94
CA ILE A 353 0.07 24.88 7.04
C ILE A 353 -1.38 25.15 6.65
N GLN A 354 -2.23 25.56 7.58
CA GLN A 354 -3.62 25.92 7.30
C GLN A 354 -3.70 27.14 6.37
N ASP A 355 -2.99 28.20 6.69
CA ASP A 355 -3.09 29.49 6.00
C ASP A 355 -2.39 29.50 4.64
N TYR A 356 -1.23 28.84 4.52
CA TYR A 356 -0.36 28.94 3.35
C TYR A 356 -0.38 27.71 2.47
N ALA A 357 -0.50 26.51 3.05
CA ALA A 357 -0.62 25.27 2.28
C ALA A 357 -2.08 24.93 1.93
N GLY A 358 -3.05 25.56 2.62
CA GLY A 358 -4.49 25.38 2.42
C GLY A 358 -5.00 24.04 2.94
N PHE A 359 -4.34 23.46 3.94
CA PHE A 359 -4.69 22.14 4.46
C PHE A 359 -5.70 22.26 5.60
N SER A 360 -6.74 21.43 5.57
CA SER A 360 -7.63 21.25 6.71
C SER A 360 -6.98 20.30 7.71
N THR A 361 -6.59 20.79 8.88
CA THR A 361 -5.94 19.96 9.92
C THR A 361 -6.66 20.12 11.25
N PHE A 362 -6.83 19.03 12.00
CA PHE A 362 -7.42 19.08 13.33
C PHE A 362 -6.48 19.81 14.30
N ARG A 363 -7.01 20.77 15.08
CA ARG A 363 -6.22 21.70 15.92
C ARG A 363 -5.27 21.06 16.95
N ASP A 364 -5.55 19.82 17.35
CA ASP A 364 -4.80 19.07 18.37
C ASP A 364 -4.14 17.79 17.79
N GLU A 365 -3.96 17.72 16.46
CA GLU A 365 -3.27 16.62 15.78
C GLU A 365 -1.96 17.11 15.15
N TYR A 366 -0.84 16.77 15.80
CA TYR A 366 0.49 17.23 15.42
C TYR A 366 1.30 16.20 14.62
N ALA A 367 0.76 15.01 14.32
CA ALA A 367 1.52 13.95 13.66
C ALA A 367 2.18 14.39 12.33
N LEU A 368 1.51 15.19 11.50
CA LEU A 368 2.12 15.76 10.29
C LEU A 368 3.09 16.90 10.62
N VAL A 369 2.73 17.76 11.57
CA VAL A 369 3.54 18.91 11.99
C VAL A 369 4.89 18.46 12.53
N ASP A 370 4.93 17.41 13.36
CA ASP A 370 6.17 16.84 13.90
C ASP A 370 7.12 16.37 12.79
N VAL A 371 6.57 15.76 11.74
CA VAL A 371 7.37 15.36 10.58
C VAL A 371 7.82 16.60 9.78
N ILE A 372 6.98 17.62 9.66
CA ILE A 372 7.36 18.89 8.99
C ILE A 372 8.50 19.58 9.75
N MET A 373 8.47 19.64 11.08
CA MET A 373 9.57 20.19 11.90
C MET A 373 10.90 19.52 11.54
N HIS A 374 10.91 18.19 11.51
CA HIS A 374 12.11 17.44 11.15
C HIS A 374 12.57 17.72 9.70
N VAL A 375 11.63 17.76 8.74
CA VAL A 375 11.97 18.01 7.33
C VAL A 375 12.47 19.44 7.11
N ALA A 376 11.91 20.39 7.86
CA ALA A 376 12.24 21.82 7.83
C ALA A 376 13.60 22.15 8.46
N GLY A 377 14.16 21.26 9.30
CA GLY A 377 15.51 21.38 9.82
C GLY A 377 15.63 21.43 11.34
N ASP A 378 14.58 21.05 12.09
CA ASP A 378 14.67 20.83 13.55
C ASP A 378 15.50 19.56 13.84
N ASP A 379 16.80 19.66 13.56
CA ASP A 379 17.77 18.58 13.70
C ASP A 379 18.13 18.36 15.19
N ASN A 380 17.91 19.37 16.04
CA ASN A 380 18.21 19.33 17.47
C ASN A 380 17.05 18.72 18.29
N GLY A 381 15.83 18.67 17.73
CA GLY A 381 14.65 18.06 18.32
C GLY A 381 14.05 18.83 19.51
N ASP A 382 14.31 20.13 19.60
CA ASP A 382 13.79 21.00 20.67
C ASP A 382 12.33 21.42 20.43
N GLY A 383 11.80 21.14 19.24
CA GLY A 383 10.44 21.50 18.85
C GLY A 383 10.28 22.97 18.47
N HIS A 384 11.38 23.64 18.11
CA HIS A 384 11.43 25.05 17.72
C HIS A 384 12.32 25.26 16.49
N LEU A 385 11.71 25.62 15.35
CA LEU A 385 12.44 25.88 14.10
C LEU A 385 13.04 27.29 14.07
N SER A 386 14.33 27.39 14.36
CA SER A 386 15.04 28.66 14.26
C SER A 386 15.29 29.08 12.80
N LEU A 387 15.48 30.38 12.59
CA LEU A 387 15.83 30.93 11.28
C LEU A 387 17.14 30.37 10.72
N GLU A 388 18.09 30.03 11.60
CA GLU A 388 19.34 29.40 11.21
C GLU A 388 19.12 27.97 10.71
N GLU A 389 18.35 27.15 11.43
CA GLU A 389 18.01 25.77 11.05
C GLU A 389 17.31 25.71 9.69
N MET A 390 16.25 26.51 9.52
CA MET A 390 15.49 26.59 8.27
C MET A 390 16.39 26.91 7.07
N ASN A 391 17.24 27.93 7.21
CA ASN A 391 18.14 28.37 6.14
C ASN A 391 19.28 27.38 5.88
N ASN A 392 19.86 26.80 6.94
CA ASN A 392 20.91 25.78 6.82
C ASN A 392 20.38 24.53 6.13
N ARG A 393 19.17 24.09 6.51
CA ARG A 393 18.49 22.96 5.89
C ARG A 393 18.21 23.20 4.42
N ARG A 394 17.68 24.37 4.08
CA ARG A 394 17.45 24.77 2.68
C ARG A 394 18.76 24.77 1.87
N ALA A 395 19.81 25.36 2.42
CA ALA A 395 21.11 25.41 1.75
C ALA A 395 21.70 24.01 1.55
N ALA A 396 21.57 23.12 2.54
CA ALA A 396 21.95 21.71 2.42
C ALA A 396 21.17 21.02 1.29
N ARG A 397 19.85 21.22 1.25
CA ARG A 397 18.96 20.68 0.22
C ARG A 397 19.35 21.10 -1.20
N VAL A 398 19.68 22.38 -1.40
CA VAL A 398 20.14 22.89 -2.71
C VAL A 398 21.46 22.24 -3.14
N ARG A 399 22.39 22.03 -2.20
CA ARG A 399 23.67 21.33 -2.47
C ARG A 399 23.46 19.86 -2.83
N GLU A 400 22.55 19.18 -2.14
CA GLU A 400 22.18 17.78 -2.39
C GLU A 400 21.62 17.60 -3.81
N LEU A 401 20.66 18.43 -4.20
CA LEU A 401 20.05 18.42 -5.54
C LEU A 401 21.08 18.63 -6.66
N TYR A 402 22.04 19.53 -6.45
CA TYR A 402 23.13 19.77 -7.40
C TYR A 402 24.05 18.55 -7.55
N THR A 403 24.41 17.92 -6.43
CA THR A 403 25.29 16.74 -6.39
C THR A 403 24.64 15.53 -7.08
N MET A 404 23.34 15.34 -6.91
CA MET A 404 22.62 14.21 -7.50
C MET A 404 22.51 14.29 -9.03
N ARG A 405 22.26 15.47 -9.60
CA ARG A 405 22.28 15.66 -11.07
C ARG A 405 23.62 15.25 -11.68
N LYS A 406 24.72 15.40 -10.93
CA LYS A 406 26.06 14.99 -11.36
C LYS A 406 26.25 13.48 -11.22
N SER A 407 25.80 12.87 -10.11
CA SER A 407 25.88 11.42 -9.87
C SER A 407 25.03 10.61 -10.86
N LEU A 408 23.79 11.02 -11.14
CA LEU A 408 22.93 10.36 -12.12
C LEU A 408 23.53 10.36 -13.54
N ARG A 409 24.19 11.47 -13.92
CA ARG A 409 24.96 11.53 -15.17
C ARG A 409 26.14 10.56 -15.15
N ALA A 410 26.93 10.56 -14.08
CA ALA A 410 28.10 9.68 -13.94
C ALA A 410 27.73 8.19 -13.92
N SER A 411 26.64 7.79 -13.25
CA SER A 411 26.15 6.41 -13.25
C SER A 411 25.66 5.98 -14.64
N ARG A 412 25.01 6.88 -15.39
CA ARG A 412 24.63 6.64 -16.79
C ARG A 412 25.86 6.46 -17.69
N ASP A 413 26.88 7.29 -17.50
CA ASP A 413 28.11 7.24 -18.28
C ASP A 413 28.92 5.98 -17.94
N LYS A 414 29.01 5.59 -16.67
CA LYS A 414 29.68 4.36 -16.22
C LYS A 414 28.96 3.09 -16.67
N ALA A 415 27.63 3.09 -16.70
CA ALA A 415 26.85 1.99 -17.28
C ALA A 415 27.14 1.84 -18.78
N ALA A 416 27.24 2.96 -19.51
CA ALA A 416 27.63 2.95 -20.92
C ALA A 416 29.08 2.47 -21.13
N GLU A 417 30.02 2.84 -20.26
CA GLU A 417 31.40 2.35 -20.30
C GLU A 417 31.49 0.83 -20.06
N LEU A 418 30.76 0.30 -19.07
CA LEU A 418 30.72 -1.14 -18.79
C LEU A 418 30.10 -1.94 -19.95
N LEU A 419 29.09 -1.39 -20.61
CA LEU A 419 28.49 -1.99 -21.82
C LEU A 419 29.46 -1.98 -23.00
N ASN A 420 30.25 -0.91 -23.18
CA ASN A 420 31.25 -0.83 -24.24
C ASN A 420 32.49 -1.71 -23.98
N ALA A 421 32.86 -1.90 -22.71
CA ALA A 421 33.98 -2.76 -22.31
C ALA A 421 33.68 -4.26 -22.46
N GLY A 422 32.39 -4.66 -22.51
CA GLY A 422 31.96 -6.04 -22.76
C GLY A 422 31.84 -6.43 -24.24
N GLY A 423 32.08 -5.48 -25.17
CA GLY A 423 31.83 -5.65 -26.61
C GLY A 423 33.00 -6.16 -27.46
N THR A 424 34.15 -6.53 -26.88
CA THR A 424 35.35 -6.94 -27.64
C THR A 424 35.97 -8.24 -27.15
N SER A 425 35.24 -9.35 -27.29
CA SER A 425 35.88 -10.67 -27.45
C SER A 425 34.98 -11.58 -28.27
N GLY A 426 35.16 -11.53 -29.59
CA GLY A 426 34.55 -12.40 -30.58
C GLY A 426 35.39 -12.41 -31.84
N GLY A 427 36.56 -13.03 -31.74
CA GLY A 427 37.39 -13.49 -32.85
C GLY A 427 37.53 -15.00 -32.76
#